data_AF-A0A2A5HR04-F1
#
_entry.id   AF-A0A2A5HR04-F1
#
_cell.length_a   1.000
_cell.length_b   1.000
_cell.length_c   1.000
_cell.angle_alpha   90.00
_cell.angle_beta   90.00
_cell.angle_gamma   90.00
#
_symmetry.space_group_name_H-M   'P 1'
#
loop_
_entity.id
_entity.type
_entity.pdbx_description
1 polymer ?
#
loop_
_entity_poly.entity_id
_entity_poly.type
_entity_poly.pdbx_seq_one_letter_code
_entity_poly.pdbx_strand_id
1 'polypeptide(L)' 'MSLQITTNHQLHVQSSTRVLLQNLSVLAFGAVIVFAVGFLPLAEAHNSAHDTRHAMAFPCH' A
#
# COMPACT_ATOMS: atom_id res chain seq x y z
N MET A 1 46.52 -23.85 -8.44
CA MET A 1 45.45 -23.63 -7.45
C MET A 1 44.39 -22.73 -8.09
N SER A 2 43.45 -23.30 -8.85
CA SER A 2 42.40 -22.52 -9.54
C SER A 2 41.17 -22.38 -8.64
N LEU A 3 40.83 -21.15 -8.25
CA LEU A 3 39.63 -20.84 -7.47
C LEU A 3 38.42 -20.74 -8.41
N GLN A 4 37.42 -21.60 -8.21
CA GLN A 4 36.11 -21.47 -8.86
C GLN A 4 35.17 -20.66 -7.95
N ILE A 5 34.76 -19.47 -8.40
CA ILE A 5 33.75 -18.65 -7.72
C ILE A 5 32.38 -19.00 -8.32
N THR A 6 31.56 -19.75 -7.61
CA THR A 6 30.17 -20.05 -7.98
C THR A 6 29.24 -18.96 -7.45
N THR A 7 28.84 -18.05 -8.33
CA THR A 7 27.77 -17.07 -8.05
C THR A 7 26.41 -17.70 -8.42
N ASN A 8 25.53 -17.87 -7.43
CA ASN A 8 24.16 -18.37 -7.59
C ASN A 8 23.19 -17.19 -7.60
N HIS A 9 22.94 -16.59 -8.76
CA HIS A 9 21.89 -15.58 -8.91
C HIS A 9 20.58 -16.26 -9.30
N GLN A 10 19.80 -16.67 -8.30
CA GLN A 10 18.46 -17.23 -8.50
C GLN A 10 17.51 -16.09 -8.91
N LEU A 11 17.13 -16.06 -10.20
CA LEU A 11 16.10 -15.17 -10.70
C LEU A 11 14.73 -15.66 -10.22
N HIS A 12 14.19 -15.02 -9.19
CA HIS A 12 12.84 -15.28 -8.73
C HIS A 12 11.83 -14.69 -9.72
N VAL A 13 11.43 -15.48 -10.72
CA VAL A 13 10.32 -15.12 -11.60
C VAL A 13 9.03 -15.26 -10.79
N GLN A 14 8.51 -14.12 -10.30
CA GLN A 14 7.19 -14.09 -9.66
C GLN A 14 6.15 -14.55 -10.69
N SER A 15 5.37 -15.57 -10.35
CA SER A 15 4.23 -16.01 -11.17
C SER A 15 3.27 -14.84 -11.39
N SER A 16 2.79 -14.62 -12.62
CA SER A 16 1.83 -13.55 -12.96
C SER A 16 0.57 -13.57 -12.09
N THR A 17 0.13 -14.77 -11.68
CA THR A 17 -0.99 -14.96 -10.75
C THR A 17 -0.71 -14.37 -9.37
N ARG A 18 0.53 -14.52 -8.86
CA ARG A 18 0.95 -13.97 -7.56
C ARG A 18 0.95 -12.45 -7.58
N VAL A 19 1.47 -11.85 -8.66
CA VAL A 19 1.49 -10.40 -8.87
C VAL A 19 0.06 -9.85 -8.97
N LEU A 20 -0.82 -10.53 -9.71
CA LEU A 20 -2.23 -10.13 -9.81
C LEU A 20 -2.93 -10.13 -8.44
N LEU A 21 -2.75 -11.20 -7.65
CA LEU A 21 -3.34 -11.31 -6.32
C LEU A 21 -2.80 -10.23 -5.36
N GLN A 22 -1.50 -9.94 -5.41
CA GLN A 22 -0.90 -8.84 -4.64
C GLN A 22 -1.54 -7.50 -5.01
N ASN A 23 -1.63 -7.18 -6.30
CA ASN A 23 -2.21 -5.92 -6.76
C ASN A 23 -3.69 -5.79 -6.38
N LEU A 24 -4.47 -6.86 -6.55
CA LEU A 24 -5.88 -6.88 -6.15
C LEU A 24 -6.04 -6.72 -4.64
N SER A 25 -5.16 -7.32 -3.83
CA SER A 25 -5.22 -7.18 -2.38
C SER A 25 -4.99 -5.74 -1.92
N VAL A 26 -4.02 -5.04 -2.52
CA VAL A 26 -3.72 -3.63 -2.22
C VAL A 26 -4.87 -2.74 -2.68
N LEU A 27 -5.42 -2.99 -3.87
CA LEU A 27 -6.57 -2.24 -4.38
C LEU A 27 -7.80 -2.41 -3.47
N ALA A 28 -8.11 -3.65 -3.08
CA ALA A 28 -9.22 -3.94 -2.19
C ALA A 28 -9.03 -3.28 -0.82
N PHE A 29 -7.82 -3.35 -0.27
CA PHE A 29 -7.49 -2.69 0.99
C PHE A 29 -7.69 -1.18 0.93
N GLY A 30 -7.19 -0.53 -0.13
CA GLY A 30 -7.40 0.90 -0.35
C GLY A 30 -8.88 1.26 -0.50
N ALA A 31 -9.64 0.46 -1.25
CA ALA A 31 -11.08 0.66 -1.42
C ALA A 31 -11.84 0.55 -0.08
N VAL A 32 -11.48 -0.43 0.75
CA VAL A 32 -12.05 -0.59 2.10
C VAL A 32 -11.81 0.65 2.95
N ILE A 33 -10.59 1.21 2.95
CA ILE A 33 -10.29 2.42 3.73
C ILE A 33 -11.16 3.59 3.27
N VAL A 34 -11.24 3.84 1.96
CA VAL A 34 -12.04 4.94 1.39
C VAL A 34 -13.51 4.78 1.76
N PHE A 35 -14.06 3.56 1.65
CA PHE A 35 -15.44 3.31 2.02
C PHE A 35 -15.69 3.43 3.52
N ALA A 36 -14.79 2.87 4.34
CA ALA A 36 -14.89 2.90 5.80
C ALA A 36 -14.90 4.33 6.34
N VAL A 37 -13.99 5.16 5.86
CA VAL A 37 -13.89 6.57 6.29
C VAL A 37 -15.01 7.42 5.66
N GLY A 38 -15.37 7.17 4.40
CA GLY A 38 -16.30 8.01 3.65
C GLY A 38 -17.79 7.76 3.93
N PHE A 39 -18.19 6.52 4.25
CA PHE A 39 -19.61 6.13 4.23
C PHE A 39 -20.12 5.44 5.50
N LEU A 40 -19.26 5.04 6.44
CA LEU A 40 -19.75 4.53 7.73
C LEU A 40 -20.28 5.68 8.59
N PRO A 41 -21.30 5.46 9.44
CA PRO A 41 -21.83 6.46 10.37
C PRO A 41 -20.91 6.64 11.60
N LEU A 42 -19.60 6.74 11.36
CA LEU A 42 -18.57 6.94 12.37
C LEU A 42 -18.07 8.38 12.27
N ALA A 43 -18.74 9.30 12.96
CA ALA A 43 -18.44 10.73 12.90
C ALA A 43 -16.97 11.04 13.18
N GLU A 44 -16.34 10.35 14.15
CA GLU A 44 -14.92 10.50 14.49
C GLU A 44 -13.98 10.15 13.33
N ALA A 45 -14.26 9.08 12.59
CA ALA A 45 -13.43 8.64 11.46
C ALA A 45 -13.56 9.60 10.27
N HIS A 46 -14.76 10.08 9.99
CA HIS A 46 -15.00 11.05 8.93
C HIS A 46 -14.40 12.42 9.27
N ASN A 47 -14.61 12.88 10.52
CA ASN A 47 -14.09 14.16 11.01
C ASN A 47 -12.56 14.16 11.05
N SER A 48 -11.91 13.09 11.53
CA SER A 48 -10.45 12.97 11.52
C SER A 48 -9.85 12.96 10.11
N ALA A 49 -10.53 12.37 9.12
CA ALA A 49 -10.10 12.43 7.73
C ALA A 49 -10.24 13.84 7.13
N HIS A 50 -11.33 14.54 7.45
CA HIS A 50 -11.50 15.95 7.08
C HIS A 50 -10.46 16.86 7.76
N ASP A 51 -10.19 16.64 9.06
CA ASP A 51 -9.19 17.37 9.83
C ASP A 51 -7.77 17.11 9.30
N THR A 52 -7.49 15.88 8.86
CA THR A 52 -6.22 15.55 8.20
C THR A 52 -6.05 16.39 6.94
N ARG A 53 -7.07 16.54 6.08
CA ARG A 53 -6.98 17.45 4.91
C ARG A 53 -6.65 18.89 5.33
N HIS A 54 -7.21 19.37 6.44
CA HIS A 54 -6.92 20.71 6.97
C HIS A 54 -5.51 20.82 7.58
N ALA A 55 -5.02 19.78 8.25
CA ALA A 55 -3.68 19.71 8.82
C ALA A 55 -2.59 19.49 7.76
N MET A 56 -2.89 18.73 6.69
CA MET A 56 -1.99 18.47 5.57
C MET A 56 -1.83 19.70 4.65
N ALA A 57 -2.70 20.70 4.76
CA ALA A 57 -2.50 22.03 4.21
C ALA A 57 -1.53 22.85 5.07
N PHE A 58 -0.48 22.22 5.61
CA PHE A 58 0.50 22.82 6.51
C PHE A 58 0.88 24.23 6.03
N PRO A 59 0.68 25.28 6.84
CA PRO A 59 1.24 26.58 6.52
C PRO A 59 2.76 26.43 6.49
N CYS A 60 3.38 26.88 5.41
CA CYS A 60 4.84 26.90 5.26
C CYS A 60 5.52 27.84 6.28
N HIS A 61 4.72 28.69 6.95
CA HIS A 61 5.03 29.52 8.09
C HIS A 61 3.70 30.04 8.68
#